data_AF-A0A2N2YKI0-F1
#
_entry.id   AF-A0A2N2YKI0-F1
#
_cell.length_a   1.000
_cell.length_b   1.000
_cell.length_c   1.000
_cell.angle_alpha   90.00
_cell.angle_beta   90.00
_cell.angle_gamma   90.00
#
_symmetry.space_group_name_H-M   'P 1'
#
loop_
_entity.id
_entity.type
_entity.pdbx_description
1 polymer ?
#
loop_
_entity_poly.entity_id
_entity_poly.type
_entity_poly.pdbx_seq_one_letter_code
_entity_poly.pdbx_strand_id
1 'polypeptide(L)'
;MNIIKLSASLPNSPEATVIRNQLTKSGTSIGANYREANRGRSKADFSNKIKICESEASETLYWIEIIADLNIIKKETIEAIDLEANELLALFTTIGKSLKL
;
A
#
# COMPACT_ATOMS: atom_id res chain seq x y z
N MET A 1 2.78 10.18 -0.54
CA MET A 1 2.17 10.36 -1.90
C MET A 1 3.16 10.01 -3.02
N ASN A 2 4.09 9.09 -2.77
CA ASN A 2 5.06 8.62 -3.78
C ASN A 2 4.46 7.53 -4.68
N ILE A 3 3.48 6.76 -4.17
CA ILE A 3 2.82 5.69 -4.93
C ILE A 3 2.11 6.17 -6.20
N ILE A 4 1.48 7.35 -6.15
CA ILE A 4 0.84 7.96 -7.33
C ILE A 4 1.90 8.38 -8.36
N LYS A 5 3.05 8.88 -7.91
CA LYS A 5 4.17 9.24 -8.80
C LYS A 5 4.75 7.99 -9.46
N LEU A 6 4.95 6.91 -8.70
CA LEU A 6 5.41 5.62 -9.23
C LEU A 6 4.42 5.08 -10.27
N SER A 7 3.14 5.03 -9.92
CA SER A 7 2.05 4.63 -10.82
C SER A 7 2.07 5.43 -12.14
N ALA A 8 2.20 6.76 -12.05
CA ALA A 8 2.27 7.63 -13.21
C ALA A 8 3.54 7.44 -14.07
N SER A 9 4.62 6.92 -13.47
CA SER A 9 5.89 6.65 -14.18
C SER A 9 5.92 5.31 -14.92
N LEU A 10 4.93 4.42 -14.70
CA LEU A 10 4.85 3.14 -15.40
C LEU A 10 4.61 3.36 -16.91
N PRO A 11 5.24 2.53 -17.78
CA PRO A 11 5.10 2.66 -19.23
C PRO A 11 3.66 2.43 -19.68
N ASN A 12 3.34 2.90 -20.89
CA ASN A 12 2.02 2.73 -21.49
C ASN A 12 1.92 1.40 -22.24
N SER A 13 1.97 0.29 -21.50
CA SER A 13 1.63 -1.05 -21.99
C SER A 13 0.32 -1.55 -21.37
N PRO A 14 -0.37 -2.53 -22.02
CA PRO A 14 -1.56 -3.16 -21.42
C PRO A 14 -1.27 -3.77 -20.04
N GLU A 15 -0.15 -4.47 -19.89
CA GLU A 15 0.27 -5.12 -18.65
C GLU A 15 0.56 -4.08 -17.55
N ALA A 16 1.34 -3.05 -17.89
CA ALA A 16 1.66 -1.96 -16.97
C ALA A 16 0.42 -1.15 -16.57
N THR A 17 -0.60 -1.07 -17.43
CA THR A 17 -1.89 -0.41 -17.11
C THR A 17 -2.66 -1.16 -16.02
N VAL A 18 -2.65 -2.50 -16.05
CA VAL A 18 -3.27 -3.31 -14.99
C VAL A 18 -2.57 -3.07 -13.67
N ILE A 19 -1.23 -3.15 -13.65
CA ILE A 19 -0.41 -2.92 -12.45
C ILE A 19 -0.63 -1.50 -11.92
N ARG A 20 -0.60 -0.49 -12.79
CA ARG A 20 -0.85 0.92 -12.45
C ARG A 20 -2.16 1.10 -11.70
N ASN A 21 -3.23 0.50 -12.21
CA ASN A 21 -4.55 0.62 -11.60
C ASN A 21 -4.61 -0.04 -10.23
N GLN A 22 -4.03 -1.23 -10.09
CA GLN A 22 -4.02 -1.96 -8.82
C GLN A 22 -3.14 -1.27 -7.77
N LEU A 23 -1.94 -0.83 -8.15
CA LEU A 23 -1.01 -0.08 -7.31
C LEU A 23 -1.62 1.25 -6.83
N THR A 24 -2.30 1.97 -7.71
CA THR A 24 -2.93 3.25 -7.36
C THR A 24 -4.06 3.05 -6.36
N LYS A 25 -4.92 2.04 -6.59
CA LYS A 25 -6.05 1.75 -5.71
C LYS A 25 -5.57 1.31 -4.33
N SER A 26 -4.75 0.27 -4.25
CA SER A 26 -4.27 -0.28 -2.98
C SER A 26 -3.48 0.78 -2.18
N GLY A 27 -2.51 1.42 -2.81
CA GLY A 27 -1.66 2.40 -2.14
C GLY A 27 -2.40 3.64 -1.63
N THR A 28 -3.45 4.10 -2.32
CA THR A 28 -4.28 5.22 -1.83
C THR A 28 -5.32 4.78 -0.80
N SER A 29 -5.77 3.53 -0.85
CA SER A 29 -6.71 2.93 0.10
C SER A 29 -6.16 2.88 1.52
N ILE A 30 -4.85 2.65 1.70
CA ILE A 30 -4.18 2.66 3.01
C ILE A 30 -4.45 3.98 3.76
N GLY A 31 -4.11 5.10 3.14
CA GLY A 31 -4.26 6.42 3.74
C GLY A 31 -5.73 6.80 3.96
N ALA A 32 -6.60 6.42 3.02
CA ALA A 32 -8.04 6.65 3.13
C ALA A 32 -8.64 5.89 4.33
N ASN A 33 -8.37 4.60 4.44
CA ASN A 33 -8.88 3.78 5.55
C ASN A 33 -8.26 4.18 6.89
N TYR A 34 -6.98 4.54 6.94
CA TYR A 34 -6.36 5.02 8.18
C TYR A 34 -6.97 6.34 8.64
N ARG A 35 -7.28 7.23 7.69
CA ARG A 35 -7.99 8.49 7.96
C ARG A 35 -9.41 8.25 8.50
N GLU A 36 -10.08 7.20 8.05
CA GLU A 36 -11.38 6.77 8.58
C GLU A 36 -11.26 6.11 9.94
N ALA A 37 -10.25 5.25 10.16
CA ALA A 37 -9.97 4.61 11.45
C ALA A 37 -9.91 5.65 12.57
N ASN A 38 -9.17 6.75 12.34
CA ASN A 38 -9.02 7.84 13.30
C ASN A 38 -10.30 8.68 13.53
N ARG A 39 -11.34 8.50 12.72
CA ARG A 39 -12.69 9.08 12.93
C ARG A 39 -13.71 8.04 13.42
N GLY A 40 -13.27 6.80 13.62
CA GLY A 40 -14.12 5.69 14.03
C GLY A 40 -14.78 5.94 15.38
N ARG A 41 -15.95 5.36 15.58
CA ARG A 41 -16.78 5.59 16.79
C ARG A 41 -16.54 4.56 17.88
N SER A 42 -15.77 3.50 17.61
CA SER A 42 -15.50 2.43 18.56
C SER A 42 -14.13 1.79 18.32
N LYS A 43 -13.62 1.07 19.33
CA LYS A 43 -12.38 0.28 19.20
C LYS A 43 -12.50 -0.82 18.14
N ALA A 44 -13.68 -1.45 18.02
CA ALA A 44 -13.91 -2.49 17.03
C ALA A 44 -13.86 -1.94 15.59
N ASP A 45 -14.46 -0.76 15.38
CA ASP A 45 -14.41 -0.05 14.10
C ASP A 45 -12.97 0.36 13.73
N PHE A 46 -12.23 0.91 14.69
CA PHE A 46 -10.80 1.19 14.53
C PHE A 46 -10.02 -0.07 14.14
N SER A 47 -10.21 -1.18 14.87
CA SER A 47 -9.58 -2.48 14.59
C SER A 47 -9.85 -2.98 13.17
N ASN A 48 -11.10 -2.92 12.73
CA ASN A 48 -11.48 -3.38 11.40
C ASN A 48 -10.80 -2.53 10.32
N LYS A 49 -10.75 -1.21 10.50
CA LYS A 49 -10.07 -0.30 9.57
C LYS A 49 -8.55 -0.50 9.55
N ILE A 50 -7.92 -0.81 10.68
CA ILE A 50 -6.50 -1.17 10.71
C ILE A 50 -6.22 -2.47 9.95
N LYS A 51 -7.08 -3.51 10.09
CA LYS A 51 -6.96 -4.74 9.28
C LYS A 51 -7.05 -4.45 7.78
N ILE A 52 -7.93 -3.54 7.37
CA ILE A 52 -7.99 -3.10 5.97
C ILE A 52 -6.69 -2.40 5.56
N CYS A 53 -6.16 -1.49 6.37
CA CYS A 53 -4.88 -0.82 6.08
C CYS A 53 -3.72 -1.82 5.92
N GLU A 54 -3.66 -2.84 6.78
CA GLU A 54 -2.67 -3.92 6.71
C GLU A 54 -2.77 -4.70 5.40
N SER A 55 -3.98 -5.14 5.02
CA SER A 55 -4.21 -5.85 3.75
C SER A 55 -3.83 -4.99 2.53
N GLU A 56 -4.19 -3.72 2.52
CA GLU A 56 -3.91 -2.79 1.42
C GLU A 56 -2.41 -2.46 1.33
N ALA A 57 -1.71 -2.38 2.46
CA ALA A 57 -0.25 -2.23 2.50
C ALA A 57 0.46 -3.48 1.95
N SER A 58 -0.01 -4.67 2.33
CA SER A 58 0.51 -5.93 1.79
C SER A 58 0.27 -6.06 0.28
N GLU A 59 -0.92 -5.69 -0.21
CA GLU A 59 -1.21 -5.71 -1.65
C GLU A 59 -0.36 -4.68 -2.41
N THR A 60 -0.19 -3.48 -1.84
CA THR A 60 0.68 -2.44 -2.43
C THR A 60 2.11 -2.94 -2.57
N LEU A 61 2.65 -3.59 -1.53
CA LEU A 61 3.99 -4.16 -1.54
C LEU A 61 4.13 -5.25 -2.62
N TYR A 62 3.16 -6.16 -2.72
CA TYR A 62 3.14 -7.18 -3.78
C TYR A 62 3.23 -6.56 -5.18
N TRP A 63 2.49 -5.47 -5.46
CA TRP A 63 2.58 -4.82 -6.76
C TRP A 63 3.92 -4.13 -7.01
N ILE A 64 4.59 -3.63 -5.96
CA ILE A 64 5.95 -3.08 -6.07
C ILE A 64 6.96 -4.19 -6.40
N GLU A 65 6.85 -5.35 -5.76
CA GLU A 65 7.66 -6.54 -6.05
C GLU A 65 7.49 -6.98 -7.51
N ILE A 66 6.25 -7.05 -8.01
CA ILE A 66 5.99 -7.38 -9.43
C ILE A 66 6.62 -6.37 -10.39
N ILE A 67 6.59 -5.07 -10.06
CA ILE A 67 7.26 -4.04 -10.88
C ILE A 67 8.78 -4.27 -10.92
N ALA A 68 9.37 -4.65 -9.79
CA ALA A 68 10.79 -4.97 -9.67
C ALA A 68 11.16 -6.22 -10.50
N ASP A 69 10.40 -7.29 -10.35
CA ASP A 69 10.63 -8.59 -11.02
C ASP A 69 10.50 -8.49 -12.54
N LEU A 70 9.53 -7.70 -13.01
CA LEU A 70 9.34 -7.43 -14.44
C LEU A 70 10.33 -6.39 -14.98
N ASN A 71 11.16 -5.80 -14.12
CA ASN A 71 12.13 -4.75 -14.45
C ASN A 71 11.51 -3.59 -15.26
N ILE A 72 10.26 -3.24 -14.92
CA ILE A 72 9.49 -2.20 -15.62
C ILE A 72 10.08 -0.81 -15.35
N ILE A 73 10.60 -0.62 -14.12
CA ILE A 73 11.27 0.58 -13.66
C ILE A 73 12.57 0.18 -12.98
N LYS A 74 13.59 1.04 -13.08
CA LYS A 74 14.87 0.89 -12.38
C LYS A 74 14.67 0.69 -10.88
N LYS A 75 15.36 -0.30 -10.32
CA LYS A 75 15.26 -0.68 -8.90
C LYS A 75 15.50 0.51 -7.95
N GLU A 76 16.45 1.38 -8.28
CA GLU A 76 16.78 2.56 -7.47
C GLU A 76 15.61 3.55 -7.36
N THR A 77 14.66 3.53 -8.32
CA THR A 77 13.47 4.38 -8.31
C THR A 77 12.39 3.85 -7.37
N ILE A 78 12.38 2.54 -7.11
CA ILE A 78 11.38 1.88 -6.26
C ILE A 78 11.87 1.62 -4.83
N GLU A 79 13.19 1.57 -4.58
CA GLU A 79 13.75 1.25 -3.25
C GLU A 79 13.17 2.08 -2.10
N ALA A 80 13.07 3.39 -2.27
CA ALA A 80 12.51 4.25 -1.22
C ALA A 80 11.01 3.99 -0.99
N ILE A 81 10.27 3.61 -2.03
CA ILE A 81 8.83 3.36 -1.97
C ILE A 81 8.56 1.97 -1.40
N ASP A 82 9.38 0.99 -1.76
CA ASP A 82 9.37 -0.36 -1.20
C ASP A 82 9.64 -0.33 0.31
N LEU A 83 10.62 0.47 0.74
CA LEU A 83 10.90 0.68 2.16
C LEU A 83 9.70 1.33 2.87
N GLU A 84 9.15 2.42 2.32
CA GLU A 84 7.95 3.10 2.87
C GLU A 84 6.76 2.13 3.00
N ALA A 85 6.52 1.29 1.99
CA ALA A 85 5.44 0.30 2.00
C ALA A 85 5.66 -0.79 3.07
N ASN A 86 6.88 -1.29 3.22
CA ASN A 86 7.25 -2.25 4.27
C ASN A 86 7.07 -1.67 5.68
N GLU A 87 7.50 -0.42 5.89
CA GLU A 87 7.33 0.28 7.16
C GLU A 87 5.85 0.45 7.52
N LEU A 88 5.01 0.81 6.56
CA LEU A 88 3.56 0.90 6.74
C LEU A 88 2.93 -0.45 7.08
N LEU A 89 3.31 -1.52 6.37
CA LEU A 89 2.85 -2.86 6.67
C LEU A 89 3.22 -3.26 8.11
N ALA A 90 4.49 -3.12 8.48
CA ALA A 90 4.97 -3.43 9.83
C ALA A 90 4.25 -2.61 10.91
N LEU A 91 3.99 -1.33 10.64
CA LEU A 91 3.23 -0.45 11.52
C LEU A 91 1.80 -0.98 11.73
N PHE A 92 1.05 -1.26 10.67
CA PHE A 92 -0.34 -1.70 10.78
C PHE A 92 -0.45 -3.10 11.40
N THR A 93 0.46 -4.02 11.09
CA THR A 93 0.55 -5.33 11.78
C THR A 93 0.81 -5.16 13.27
N THR A 94 1.68 -4.22 13.66
CA THR A 94 1.99 -3.96 15.09
C THR A 94 0.79 -3.35 15.81
N ILE A 95 0.11 -2.36 15.20
CA ILE A 95 -1.13 -1.80 15.74
C ILE A 95 -2.17 -2.90 15.89
N GLY A 96 -2.37 -3.74 14.86
CA GLY A 96 -3.30 -4.85 14.88
C GLY A 96 -3.07 -5.80 16.06
N LYS A 97 -1.83 -6.25 16.26
CA LYS A 97 -1.43 -7.09 17.40
C LYS A 97 -1.69 -6.43 18.75
N SER A 98 -1.41 -5.13 18.88
CA SER A 98 -1.59 -4.38 20.13
C SER A 98 -3.06 -4.27 20.56
N LEU A 99 -3.98 -4.30 19.59
CA LEU A 99 -5.43 -4.26 19.82
C LEU A 99 -6.01 -5.61 20.27
N LYS A 100 -5.18 -6.67 20.37
CA LYS A 100 -5.60 -8.08 20.59
C LYS A 100 -6.64 -8.54 19.54
N LEU A 101 -6.38 -8.22 18.28
CA LEU A 101 -7.17 -8.67 17.13
C LEU A 101 -7.00 -10.15 16.79
#